data_AF-A0A947B7Q1-F1
#
_entry.id   AF-A0A947B7Q1-F1
#
_cell.length_a   1.000
_cell.length_b   1.000
_cell.length_c   1.000
_cell.angle_alpha   90.00
_cell.angle_beta   90.00
_cell.angle_gamma   90.00
#
_symmetry.space_group_name_H-M   'P 1'
#
loop_
_entity.id
_entity.type
_entity.pdbx_description
1 polymer ?
#
loop_
_entity_poly.entity_id
_entity_poly.type
_entity_poly.pdbx_seq_one_letter_code
_entity_poly.pdbx_strand_id
1 'polypeptide(L)'
;MVAVQNVGWAFFPLDEELGLGSGLYTPRLQEAMTRLGSKLPFQQAADEIKAFWKTEISESTVRRTTHKNGQACETVARQAVEAMEVQMPDSPGQAGRLLISADGTFIGLTNGEWREVKTVAVGEFAAQWDAKKSELKVKSTKLSYFSRSYPAREFERYALGELHRRGLEQAKEVVAVNDGAAWIQNFIDYHCPKAVRVIDFAHAQSYVGLIGKAILGEETTDFTSWYRAKSHQLKHEPPKHFLSELAWFGQQAQTVEQEMAIARGLSYLSRRRKMIDYRHFRACGYPIGSGSVESSHKHVVHSRLKQAGMRWAEDHVDSMLSLRNLICNDRWAEGWQQVQTFRREQRWMRRHIRQSWPVLPPIFLDPDREARLPATPLPSPAADTTPRKPWRPPANHPWRRPWLPSRS
;
A
#
# COMPACT_ATOMS: atom_id res chain seq x y z
N MET A 1 16.11 -48.53 -36.69
CA MET A 1 15.25 -47.67 -35.84
C MET A 1 15.03 -46.37 -36.56
N VAL A 2 13.81 -46.13 -37.04
CA VAL A 2 13.44 -44.87 -37.69
C VAL A 2 13.43 -43.79 -36.62
N ALA A 3 14.34 -42.84 -36.72
CA ALA A 3 14.35 -41.68 -35.84
C ALA A 3 13.05 -40.90 -36.05
N VAL A 4 12.23 -40.82 -35.01
CA VAL A 4 11.05 -39.95 -35.00
C VAL A 4 11.55 -38.52 -35.16
N GLN A 5 11.17 -37.86 -36.26
CA GLN A 5 11.43 -36.44 -36.44
C GLN A 5 10.87 -35.68 -35.22
N ASN A 6 11.66 -34.76 -34.67
CA ASN A 6 11.16 -33.82 -33.67
C ASN A 6 9.90 -33.16 -34.24
N VAL A 7 8.75 -33.41 -33.62
CA VAL A 7 7.51 -32.70 -33.93
C VAL A 7 7.76 -31.22 -33.69
N GLY A 8 7.75 -30.44 -34.78
CA GLY A 8 7.81 -28.98 -34.70
C GLY A 8 6.66 -28.45 -33.85
N TRP A 9 6.87 -27.29 -33.20
CA TRP A 9 5.81 -26.60 -32.49
C TRP A 9 4.73 -26.17 -33.49
N ALA A 10 3.59 -26.87 -33.52
CA ALA A 10 2.45 -26.50 -34.35
C ALA A 10 1.74 -25.27 -33.76
N PHE A 11 1.41 -24.33 -34.64
CA PHE A 11 0.70 -23.09 -34.35
C PHE A 11 -0.75 -23.23 -34.82
N PHE A 12 -1.70 -22.79 -33.99
CA PHE A 12 -3.12 -22.77 -34.33
C PHE A 12 -3.59 -21.31 -34.42
N PRO A 13 -3.79 -20.75 -35.64
CA PRO A 13 -4.26 -19.37 -35.83
C PRO A 13 -5.55 -19.05 -35.06
N LEU A 14 -6.45 -20.04 -34.96
CA LEU A 14 -7.72 -19.92 -34.22
C LEU A 14 -7.51 -19.76 -32.70
N ASP A 15 -6.49 -20.40 -32.12
CA ASP A 15 -6.17 -20.22 -30.71
C ASP A 15 -5.67 -18.80 -30.42
N GLU A 16 -5.00 -18.17 -31.38
CA GLU A 16 -4.56 -16.77 -31.26
C GLU A 16 -5.73 -15.79 -31.41
N GLU A 17 -6.62 -16.02 -32.37
CA GLU A 17 -7.86 -15.26 -32.54
C GLU A 17 -8.77 -15.35 -31.30
N LEU A 18 -8.86 -16.54 -30.69
CA LEU A 18 -9.60 -16.77 -29.45
C LEU A 18 -8.83 -16.37 -28.18
N GLY A 19 -7.58 -15.91 -28.30
CA GLY A 19 -6.71 -15.55 -27.18
C GLY A 19 -6.32 -16.73 -26.27
N LEU A 20 -6.57 -17.96 -26.71
CA LEU A 20 -6.16 -19.21 -26.09
C LEU A 20 -4.63 -19.31 -26.22
N GLY A 21 -3.93 -18.91 -25.16
CA GLY A 21 -2.48 -19.10 -25.12
C GLY A 21 -2.11 -20.57 -25.08
N SER A 22 -0.81 -20.86 -25.15
CA SER A 22 -0.23 -22.21 -24.92
C SER A 22 -0.38 -22.73 -23.47
N GLY A 23 -1.33 -22.21 -22.70
CA GLY A 23 -1.55 -22.58 -21.31
C GLY A 23 -2.80 -23.44 -21.17
N LEU A 24 -2.82 -24.30 -20.16
CA LEU A 24 -3.89 -25.27 -19.89
C LEU A 24 -5.27 -24.65 -19.55
N TYR A 25 -5.35 -23.33 -19.38
CA TYR A 25 -6.55 -22.66 -18.88
C TYR A 25 -6.95 -21.49 -19.77
N THR A 26 -8.25 -21.41 -20.05
CA THR A 26 -8.86 -20.32 -20.82
C THR A 26 -8.62 -18.95 -20.17
N PRO A 27 -8.65 -17.85 -20.94
CA PRO A 27 -8.48 -16.50 -20.40
C PRO A 27 -9.46 -16.18 -19.27
N ARG A 28 -10.73 -16.60 -19.41
CA ARG A 28 -11.78 -16.43 -18.40
C ARG A 28 -11.43 -17.14 -17.09
N LEU A 29 -10.91 -18.36 -17.17
CA LEU A 29 -10.53 -19.12 -15.99
C LEU A 29 -9.27 -18.55 -15.32
N GLN A 30 -8.31 -18.03 -16.09
CA GLN A 30 -7.15 -17.29 -15.56
C GLN A 30 -7.57 -16.01 -14.84
N GLU A 31 -8.57 -15.30 -15.36
CA GLU A 31 -9.16 -14.15 -14.69
C GLU A 31 -9.82 -14.55 -13.37
N ALA A 32 -10.65 -15.60 -13.38
CA ALA A 32 -11.31 -16.09 -12.18
C ALA A 32 -10.31 -16.51 -11.09
N MET A 33 -9.28 -17.30 -11.46
CA MET A 33 -8.16 -17.66 -10.58
C MET A 33 -7.52 -16.43 -9.95
N THR A 34 -7.19 -15.43 -10.77
CA THR A 34 -6.47 -14.23 -10.31
C THR A 34 -7.35 -13.37 -9.40
N ARG A 35 -8.61 -13.15 -9.80
CA ARG A 35 -9.55 -12.31 -9.06
C ARG A 35 -9.88 -12.92 -7.70
N LEU A 36 -10.13 -14.23 -7.64
CA LEU A 36 -10.40 -14.95 -6.40
C LEU A 36 -9.14 -15.07 -5.53
N GLY A 37 -7.99 -15.43 -6.11
CA GLY A 37 -6.72 -15.51 -5.39
C GLY A 37 -6.25 -14.16 -4.80
N SER A 38 -6.73 -13.05 -5.34
CA SER A 38 -6.51 -11.69 -4.83
C SER A 38 -7.47 -11.28 -3.71
N LYS A 39 -8.53 -12.06 -3.45
CA LYS A 39 -9.52 -11.80 -2.40
C LYS A 39 -9.46 -12.82 -1.27
N LEU A 40 -9.15 -14.07 -1.59
CA LEU A 40 -9.24 -15.22 -0.69
C LEU A 40 -7.88 -15.90 -0.52
N PRO A 41 -7.67 -16.66 0.57
CA PRO A 41 -6.65 -17.69 0.63
C PRO A 41 -6.69 -18.59 -0.62
N PHE A 42 -5.53 -18.98 -1.14
CA PHE A 42 -5.45 -19.64 -2.44
C PHE A 42 -6.16 -21.00 -2.50
N GLN A 43 -6.23 -21.73 -1.38
CA GLN A 43 -7.02 -22.97 -1.28
C GLN A 43 -8.51 -22.66 -1.43
N GLN A 44 -9.04 -21.69 -0.67
CA GLN A 44 -10.44 -21.28 -0.79
C GLN A 44 -10.77 -20.78 -2.20
N ALA A 45 -9.87 -20.02 -2.82
CA ALA A 45 -10.05 -19.61 -4.22
C ALA A 45 -10.14 -20.81 -5.18
N ALA A 46 -9.36 -21.87 -4.97
CA ALA A 46 -9.46 -23.11 -5.74
C ALA A 46 -10.81 -23.83 -5.50
N ASP A 47 -11.26 -23.88 -4.25
CA ASP A 47 -12.54 -24.50 -3.88
C ASP A 47 -13.73 -23.77 -4.54
N GLU A 48 -13.71 -22.43 -4.57
CA GLU A 48 -14.72 -21.61 -5.26
C GLU A 48 -14.74 -21.87 -6.78
N ILE A 49 -13.55 -22.05 -7.39
CA ILE A 49 -13.45 -22.38 -8.82
C ILE A 49 -14.03 -23.75 -9.09
N LYS A 50 -13.73 -24.75 -8.26
CA LYS A 50 -14.34 -26.08 -8.37
C LYS A 50 -15.86 -26.00 -8.21
N ALA A 51 -16.36 -25.22 -7.24
CA ALA A 51 -17.78 -25.09 -6.97
C ALA A 51 -18.57 -24.48 -8.15
N PHE A 52 -18.08 -23.38 -8.72
CA PHE A 52 -18.82 -22.62 -9.74
C PHE A 52 -18.42 -22.93 -11.19
N TRP A 53 -17.16 -23.24 -11.46
CA TRP A 53 -16.65 -23.56 -12.81
C TRP A 53 -16.47 -25.06 -13.05
N LYS A 54 -16.75 -25.92 -12.06
CA LYS A 54 -16.64 -27.39 -12.15
C LYS A 54 -15.28 -27.86 -12.66
N THR A 55 -14.24 -27.05 -12.44
CA THR A 55 -12.88 -27.31 -12.88
C THR A 55 -12.00 -27.49 -11.66
N GLU A 56 -11.31 -28.62 -11.57
CA GLU A 56 -10.36 -28.85 -10.48
C GLU A 56 -9.03 -28.17 -10.78
N ILE A 57 -8.62 -27.27 -9.87
CA ILE A 57 -7.36 -26.53 -9.96
C ILE A 57 -6.68 -26.61 -8.60
N SER A 58 -5.38 -26.90 -8.57
CA SER A 58 -4.62 -26.91 -7.32
C SER A 58 -4.44 -25.49 -6.74
N GLU A 59 -4.36 -25.38 -5.41
CA GLU A 59 -3.97 -24.14 -4.71
C GLU A 59 -2.71 -23.51 -5.32
N SER A 60 -1.69 -24.34 -5.56
CA SER A 60 -0.41 -23.92 -6.13
C SER A 60 -0.55 -23.30 -7.53
N THR A 61 -1.51 -23.76 -8.32
CA THR A 61 -1.78 -23.23 -9.66
C THR A 61 -2.54 -21.91 -9.59
N VAL A 62 -3.52 -21.78 -8.68
CA VAL A 62 -4.19 -20.50 -8.42
C VAL A 62 -3.16 -19.46 -7.94
N ARG A 63 -2.30 -19.83 -7.00
CA ARG A 63 -1.23 -18.99 -6.46
C ARG A 63 -0.29 -18.51 -7.57
N ARG A 64 0.30 -19.44 -8.34
CA ARG A 64 1.24 -19.12 -9.43
C ARG A 64 0.59 -18.24 -10.50
N THR A 65 -0.66 -18.53 -10.87
CA THR A 65 -1.40 -17.73 -11.86
C THR A 65 -1.67 -16.32 -11.33
N THR A 66 -2.09 -16.21 -10.06
CA THR A 66 -2.35 -14.91 -9.42
C THR A 66 -1.08 -14.06 -9.39
N HIS A 67 0.04 -14.60 -8.90
CA HIS A 67 1.30 -13.86 -8.85
C HIS A 67 1.81 -13.46 -10.23
N LYS A 68 1.75 -14.35 -11.21
CA LYS A 68 2.16 -14.05 -12.59
C LYS A 68 1.36 -12.89 -13.18
N ASN A 69 0.05 -12.85 -12.95
CA ASN A 69 -0.80 -11.74 -13.40
C ASN A 69 -0.59 -10.48 -12.57
N GLY A 70 -0.31 -10.61 -11.28
CA GLY A 70 0.01 -9.48 -10.41
C GLY A 70 1.32 -8.82 -10.78
N GLN A 71 2.33 -9.58 -11.18
CA GLN A 71 3.59 -9.05 -11.73
C GLN A 71 3.33 -8.27 -13.02
N ALA A 72 2.54 -8.82 -13.93
CA ALA A 72 2.13 -8.09 -15.14
C ALA A 72 1.36 -6.80 -14.81
N CYS A 73 0.45 -6.85 -13.82
CA CYS A 73 -0.30 -5.68 -13.37
C CYS A 73 0.60 -4.60 -12.78
N GLU A 74 1.61 -4.99 -12.00
CA GLU A 74 2.60 -4.08 -11.44
C GLU A 74 3.44 -3.43 -12.53
N THR A 75 3.91 -4.21 -13.51
CA THR A 75 4.71 -3.71 -14.62
C THR A 75 3.93 -2.73 -15.49
N VAL A 76 2.69 -3.07 -15.84
CA VAL A 76 1.79 -2.17 -16.59
C VAL A 76 1.58 -0.85 -15.84
N ALA A 77 1.36 -0.91 -14.53
CA ALA A 77 1.18 0.30 -13.73
C ALA A 77 2.44 1.19 -13.71
N ARG A 78 3.64 0.60 -13.66
CA ARG A 78 4.91 1.33 -13.73
C ARG A 78 5.13 1.97 -15.09
N GLN A 79 4.96 1.19 -16.16
CA GLN A 79 5.10 1.66 -17.54
C GLN A 79 4.11 2.79 -17.85
N ALA A 80 2.89 2.74 -17.29
CA ALA A 80 1.93 3.83 -17.44
C ALA A 80 2.43 5.13 -16.80
N VAL A 81 3.06 5.07 -15.62
CA VAL A 81 3.66 6.25 -14.97
C VAL A 81 4.85 6.76 -15.75
N GLU A 82 5.75 5.87 -16.20
CA GLU A 82 6.91 6.25 -17.01
C GLU A 82 6.48 6.92 -18.32
N ALA A 83 5.43 6.41 -18.98
CA ALA A 83 4.85 7.04 -20.16
C ALA A 83 4.21 8.39 -19.84
N MET A 84 3.49 8.51 -18.72
CA MET A 84 2.89 9.78 -18.27
C MET A 84 3.95 10.85 -18.01
N GLU A 85 5.09 10.50 -17.41
CA GLU A 85 6.19 11.44 -17.17
C GLU A 85 6.79 12.01 -18.46
N VAL A 86 6.75 11.25 -19.56
CA VAL A 86 7.25 11.69 -20.88
C VAL A 86 6.18 12.44 -21.67
N GLN A 87 4.97 11.91 -21.70
CA GLN A 87 3.88 12.42 -22.54
C GLN A 87 3.16 13.61 -21.90
N MET A 88 3.24 13.73 -20.57
CA MET A 88 2.56 14.75 -19.77
C MET A 88 1.09 14.94 -20.19
N PRO A 89 0.28 13.87 -20.24
CA PRO A 89 -1.11 13.98 -20.69
C PRO A 89 -1.93 14.81 -19.71
N ASP A 90 -3.01 15.41 -20.20
CA ASP A 90 -3.97 16.08 -19.32
C ASP A 90 -4.59 15.10 -18.32
N SER A 91 -4.96 15.63 -17.15
CA SER A 91 -5.72 14.87 -16.18
C SER A 91 -7.10 14.49 -16.69
N PRO A 92 -7.56 13.25 -16.45
CA PRO A 92 -8.97 12.93 -16.60
C PRO A 92 -9.82 13.40 -15.40
N GLY A 93 -9.20 13.80 -14.28
CA GLY A 93 -9.92 14.15 -13.05
C GLY A 93 -10.36 15.62 -13.00
N GLN A 94 -11.58 15.87 -12.51
CA GLN A 94 -12.18 17.22 -12.43
C GLN A 94 -12.61 17.62 -11.01
N ALA A 95 -12.02 16.99 -9.99
CA ALA A 95 -12.45 17.20 -8.61
C ALA A 95 -12.13 18.61 -8.10
N GLY A 96 -13.13 19.32 -7.57
CA GLY A 96 -12.93 20.66 -7.02
C GLY A 96 -12.12 20.66 -5.71
N ARG A 97 -12.42 19.73 -4.79
CA ARG A 97 -11.77 19.62 -3.48
C ARG A 97 -11.33 18.17 -3.23
N LEU A 98 -10.05 17.96 -2.97
CA LEU A 98 -9.47 16.65 -2.75
C LEU A 98 -8.92 16.48 -1.34
N LEU A 99 -9.21 15.32 -0.75
CA LEU A 99 -8.55 14.80 0.44
C LEU A 99 -7.44 13.85 -0.01
N ILE A 100 -6.25 14.06 0.53
CA ILE A 100 -5.15 13.09 0.50
C ILE A 100 -4.85 12.64 1.92
N SER A 101 -4.76 11.34 2.14
CA SER A 101 -4.30 10.77 3.40
C SER A 101 -3.35 9.62 3.10
N ALA A 102 -2.14 9.68 3.64
CA ALA A 102 -1.10 8.69 3.41
C ALA A 102 -0.62 8.13 4.76
N ASP A 103 -0.27 6.84 4.77
CA ASP A 103 0.13 6.11 5.96
C ASP A 103 0.86 4.80 5.60
N GLY A 104 1.56 4.20 6.56
CA GLY A 104 2.27 2.94 6.43
C GLY A 104 1.71 1.85 7.35
N THR A 105 1.58 0.63 6.84
CA THR A 105 1.23 -0.54 7.65
C THR A 105 2.18 -1.70 7.41
N PHE A 106 2.56 -2.41 8.46
CA PHE A 106 3.49 -3.53 8.35
C PHE A 106 2.79 -4.87 8.08
N ILE A 107 3.38 -5.67 7.20
CA ILE A 107 3.01 -7.07 6.93
C ILE A 107 4.19 -8.00 7.28
N GLY A 108 3.89 -9.27 7.56
CA GLY A 108 4.91 -10.27 7.88
C GLY A 108 5.45 -10.95 6.63
N LEU A 109 6.77 -11.09 6.55
CA LEU A 109 7.45 -11.81 5.47
C LEU A 109 7.78 -13.26 5.86
N THR A 110 8.00 -14.13 4.88
CA THR A 110 8.38 -15.54 5.07
C THR A 110 9.75 -15.73 5.72
N ASN A 111 10.65 -14.76 5.57
CA ASN A 111 11.96 -14.73 6.24
C ASN A 111 11.89 -14.30 7.72
N GLY A 112 10.69 -14.03 8.25
CA GLY A 112 10.48 -13.58 9.63
C GLY A 112 10.52 -12.06 9.84
N GLU A 113 10.93 -11.29 8.83
CA GLU A 113 10.97 -9.83 8.87
C GLU A 113 9.60 -9.18 8.67
N TRP A 114 9.54 -7.86 8.87
CA TRP A 114 8.36 -7.04 8.63
C TRP A 114 8.63 -6.04 7.52
N ARG A 115 7.72 -5.97 6.54
CA ARG A 115 7.78 -5.00 5.44
C ARG A 115 6.70 -3.96 5.63
N GLU A 116 7.08 -2.69 5.54
CA GLU A 116 6.12 -1.58 5.51
C GLU A 116 5.49 -1.48 4.13
N VAL A 117 4.16 -1.54 4.07
CA VAL A 117 3.34 -1.20 2.92
C VAL A 117 2.82 0.21 3.11
N LYS A 118 3.17 1.10 2.20
CA LYS A 118 2.67 2.48 2.17
C LYS A 118 1.37 2.51 1.40
N THR A 119 0.41 3.28 1.87
CA THR A 119 -0.86 3.51 1.18
C THR A 119 -1.18 4.98 1.16
N VAL A 120 -1.65 5.47 0.01
CA VAL A 120 -2.29 6.77 -0.12
C VAL A 120 -3.76 6.55 -0.50
N ALA A 121 -4.65 7.22 0.21
CA ALA A 121 -6.07 7.30 -0.06
C ALA A 121 -6.39 8.71 -0.59
N VAL A 122 -7.05 8.77 -1.73
CA VAL A 122 -7.44 10.01 -2.40
C VAL A 122 -8.95 10.01 -2.57
N GLY A 123 -9.61 11.11 -2.24
CA GLY A 123 -11.06 11.22 -2.34
C GLY A 123 -11.54 12.64 -2.46
N GLU A 124 -12.82 12.80 -2.79
CA GLU A 124 -13.50 14.09 -2.71
C GLU A 124 -14.08 14.25 -1.31
N PHE A 125 -14.23 15.49 -0.82
CA PHE A 125 -14.88 15.73 0.46
C PHE A 125 -15.84 16.91 0.40
N ALA A 126 -16.90 16.83 1.20
CA ALA A 126 -17.87 17.90 1.38
C ALA A 126 -18.39 17.91 2.82
N ALA A 127 -18.73 19.10 3.31
CA ALA A 127 -19.47 19.23 4.56
C ALA A 127 -20.94 18.85 4.33
N GLN A 128 -21.47 18.01 5.21
CA GLN A 128 -22.86 17.57 5.22
C GLN A 128 -23.45 17.83 6.60
N TRP A 129 -24.69 18.30 6.66
CA TRP A 129 -25.38 18.48 7.93
C TRP A 129 -25.73 17.12 8.54
N ASP A 130 -25.24 16.85 9.74
CA ASP A 130 -25.62 15.68 10.54
C ASP A 130 -26.75 16.07 11.51
N ALA A 131 -27.99 15.80 11.12
CA ALA A 131 -29.17 16.16 11.90
C ALA A 131 -29.22 15.47 13.28
N LYS A 132 -28.57 14.31 13.45
CA LYS A 132 -28.57 13.60 14.74
C LYS A 132 -27.65 14.25 15.76
N LYS A 133 -26.60 14.92 15.27
CA LYS A 133 -25.58 15.56 16.11
C LYS A 133 -25.68 17.08 16.09
N SER A 134 -26.60 17.64 15.30
CA SER A 134 -26.75 19.07 15.06
C SER A 134 -25.42 19.75 14.72
N GLU A 135 -24.59 19.09 13.90
CA GLU A 135 -23.28 19.60 13.49
C GLU A 135 -23.00 19.36 12.00
N LEU A 136 -22.18 20.23 11.40
CA LEU A 136 -21.60 19.95 10.08
C LEU A 136 -20.53 18.87 10.23
N LYS A 137 -20.70 17.77 9.48
CA LYS A 137 -19.76 16.67 9.40
C LYS A 137 -19.17 16.60 8.00
N VAL A 138 -17.85 16.59 7.93
CA VAL A 138 -17.15 16.41 6.65
C VAL A 138 -17.14 14.93 6.30
N LYS A 139 -17.62 14.60 5.10
CA LYS A 139 -17.65 13.23 4.58
C LYS A 139 -16.79 13.14 3.34
N SER A 140 -15.91 12.14 3.33
CA SER A 140 -15.13 11.76 2.16
C SER A 140 -15.91 10.78 1.29
N THR A 141 -15.85 10.95 -0.02
CA THR A 141 -16.56 10.14 -1.02
C THR A 141 -15.64 9.85 -2.20
N LYS A 142 -16.07 8.88 -3.02
CA LYS A 142 -15.29 8.41 -4.19
C LYS A 142 -13.84 8.16 -3.80
N LEU A 143 -13.59 7.32 -2.80
CA LEU A 143 -12.22 7.03 -2.38
C LEU A 143 -11.55 6.07 -3.37
N SER A 144 -10.27 6.29 -3.63
CA SER A 144 -9.41 5.35 -4.34
C SER A 144 -8.02 5.34 -3.70
N TYR A 145 -7.27 4.30 -4.00
CA TYR A 145 -6.08 3.93 -3.23
C TYR A 145 -4.91 3.55 -4.13
N PHE A 146 -3.70 3.85 -3.68
CA PHE A 146 -2.47 3.28 -4.20
C PHE A 146 -1.64 2.73 -3.04
N SER A 147 -1.23 1.45 -3.12
CA SER A 147 -0.51 0.77 -2.04
C SER A 147 0.69 -0.02 -2.57
N ARG A 148 1.89 0.20 -2.04
CA ARG A 148 3.11 -0.56 -2.40
C ARG A 148 4.05 -0.72 -1.21
N SER A 149 4.88 -1.77 -1.23
CA SER A 149 5.99 -1.97 -0.29
C SER A 149 7.27 -1.20 -0.64
N TYR A 150 7.20 -0.32 -1.64
CA TYR A 150 8.32 0.46 -2.13
C TYR A 150 9.00 1.33 -1.05
N PRO A 151 10.30 1.63 -1.23
CA PRO A 151 10.94 2.76 -0.57
C PRO A 151 10.15 4.05 -0.80
N ALA A 152 10.23 5.01 0.13
CA ALA A 152 9.39 6.21 0.10
C ALA A 152 9.47 7.00 -1.23
N ARG A 153 10.66 7.12 -1.83
CA ARG A 153 10.86 7.82 -3.11
C ARG A 153 10.22 7.11 -4.30
N GLU A 154 10.30 5.78 -4.33
CA GLU A 154 9.68 5.00 -5.40
C GLU A 154 8.15 4.96 -5.22
N PHE A 155 7.67 4.90 -3.98
CA PHE A 155 6.24 5.07 -3.67
C PHE A 155 5.73 6.46 -4.11
N GLU A 156 6.48 7.52 -3.81
CA GLU A 156 6.20 8.89 -4.23
C GLU A 156 6.06 8.97 -5.75
N ARG A 157 7.02 8.45 -6.51
CA ARG A 157 6.98 8.45 -7.98
C ARG A 157 5.76 7.71 -8.53
N TYR A 158 5.54 6.46 -8.14
CA TYR A 158 4.49 5.64 -8.77
C TYR A 158 3.07 5.92 -8.26
N ALA A 159 2.91 6.59 -7.12
CA ALA A 159 1.60 7.11 -6.71
C ALA A 159 1.06 8.15 -7.70
N LEU A 160 1.93 8.77 -8.53
CA LEU A 160 1.55 9.72 -9.57
C LEU A 160 0.42 9.19 -10.45
N GLY A 161 0.45 7.92 -10.86
CA GLY A 161 -0.57 7.38 -11.76
C GLY A 161 -1.99 7.45 -11.18
N GLU A 162 -2.13 7.26 -9.87
CA GLU A 162 -3.44 7.40 -9.22
C GLU A 162 -3.76 8.86 -8.88
N LEU A 163 -2.79 9.66 -8.46
CA LEU A 163 -2.99 11.08 -8.16
C LEU A 163 -3.37 11.89 -9.41
N HIS A 164 -2.65 11.67 -10.52
CA HIS A 164 -2.93 12.21 -11.84
C HIS A 164 -4.33 11.85 -12.28
N ARG A 165 -4.71 10.57 -12.22
CA ARG A 165 -6.07 10.13 -12.58
C ARG A 165 -7.17 10.84 -11.77
N ARG A 166 -6.86 11.24 -10.53
CA ARG A 166 -7.80 11.93 -9.64
C ARG A 166 -7.85 13.44 -9.88
N GLY A 167 -7.00 14.00 -10.74
CA GLY A 167 -6.96 15.43 -11.01
C GLY A 167 -6.37 16.23 -9.87
N LEU A 168 -5.33 15.70 -9.23
CA LEU A 168 -4.65 16.41 -8.15
C LEU A 168 -4.16 17.79 -8.59
N GLU A 169 -3.55 17.84 -9.78
CA GLU A 169 -2.99 19.01 -10.43
C GLU A 169 -4.05 20.02 -10.87
N GLN A 170 -5.30 19.60 -11.04
CA GLN A 170 -6.43 20.47 -11.40
C GLN A 170 -7.32 20.84 -10.19
N ALA A 171 -7.06 20.25 -9.02
CA ALA A 171 -7.89 20.48 -7.84
C ALA A 171 -7.77 21.92 -7.34
N LYS A 172 -8.92 22.56 -7.08
CA LYS A 172 -8.96 23.93 -6.54
C LYS A 172 -8.43 23.99 -5.11
N GLU A 173 -8.64 22.91 -4.36
CA GLU A 173 -8.21 22.80 -2.97
C GLU A 173 -7.82 21.36 -2.65
N VAL A 174 -6.67 21.19 -2.00
CA VAL A 174 -6.18 19.89 -1.53
C VAL A 174 -5.97 19.98 -0.02
N VAL A 175 -6.55 19.05 0.72
CA VAL A 175 -6.36 18.88 2.17
C VAL A 175 -5.65 17.57 2.41
N ALA A 176 -4.46 17.65 3.02
CA ALA A 176 -3.65 16.50 3.39
C ALA A 176 -3.83 16.20 4.89
N VAL A 177 -4.48 15.10 5.24
CA VAL A 177 -4.68 14.68 6.65
C VAL A 177 -3.80 13.47 6.97
N ASN A 178 -2.87 13.60 7.92
CA ASN A 178 -1.90 12.53 8.23
C ASN A 178 -1.27 12.67 9.61
N ASP A 179 -0.45 11.71 10.04
CA ASP A 179 0.26 11.71 11.32
C ASP A 179 1.51 12.61 11.36
N GLY A 180 1.84 13.28 10.26
CA GLY A 180 3.00 14.15 10.15
C GLY A 180 4.36 13.44 10.13
N ALA A 181 4.43 12.16 9.75
CA ALA A 181 5.69 11.46 9.50
C ALA A 181 6.49 12.14 8.38
N ALA A 182 7.83 12.15 8.51
CA ALA A 182 8.71 12.90 7.61
C ALA A 182 8.56 12.48 6.14
N TRP A 183 8.43 11.17 5.85
CA TRP A 183 8.26 10.70 4.48
C TRP A 183 6.91 11.13 3.89
N ILE A 184 5.85 11.26 4.70
CA ILE A 184 4.55 11.77 4.25
C ILE A 184 4.65 13.26 3.96
N GLN A 185 5.35 14.03 4.80
CA GLN A 185 5.57 15.44 4.54
C GLN A 185 6.29 15.64 3.19
N ASN A 186 7.36 14.89 2.95
CA ASN A 186 8.08 14.91 1.67
C ASN A 186 7.18 14.51 0.48
N PHE A 187 6.34 13.49 0.66
CA PHE A 187 5.38 13.07 -0.36
C PHE A 187 4.38 14.18 -0.72
N ILE A 188 3.88 14.91 0.28
CA ILE A 188 2.99 16.07 0.05
C ILE A 188 3.76 17.24 -0.57
N ASP A 189 5.01 17.49 -0.16
CA ASP A 189 5.87 18.51 -0.77
C ASP A 189 6.10 18.23 -2.27
N TYR A 190 6.26 16.96 -2.65
CA TYR A 190 6.45 16.54 -4.03
C TYR A 190 5.18 16.71 -4.89
N HIS A 191 4.04 16.19 -4.42
CA HIS A 191 2.81 16.12 -5.23
C HIS A 191 1.91 17.36 -5.15
N CYS A 192 1.84 17.99 -3.98
CA CYS A 192 0.90 19.09 -3.73
C CYS A 192 1.43 20.03 -2.64
N PRO A 193 2.52 20.78 -2.89
CA PRO A 193 3.16 21.63 -1.88
C PRO A 193 2.24 22.73 -1.33
N LYS A 194 1.18 23.10 -2.06
CA LYS A 194 0.16 24.07 -1.65
C LYS A 194 -0.98 23.47 -0.82
N ALA A 195 -0.96 22.17 -0.54
CA ALA A 195 -2.02 21.52 0.23
C ALA A 195 -2.13 22.06 1.65
N VAL A 196 -3.36 22.18 2.15
CA VAL A 196 -3.61 22.43 3.58
C VAL A 196 -3.25 21.16 4.34
N ARG A 197 -2.21 21.23 5.17
CA ARG A 197 -1.76 20.11 6.00
C ARG A 197 -2.46 20.10 7.35
N VAL A 198 -3.08 18.98 7.67
CA VAL A 198 -3.81 18.75 8.91
C VAL A 198 -3.21 17.52 9.59
N ILE A 199 -2.78 17.67 10.84
CA ILE A 199 -2.43 16.51 11.65
C ILE A 199 -3.71 15.79 12.04
N ASP A 200 -3.75 14.48 11.85
CA ASP A 200 -4.86 13.65 12.30
C ASP A 200 -5.21 13.96 13.76
N PHE A 201 -6.48 14.26 14.02
CA PHE A 201 -6.93 14.71 15.32
C PHE A 201 -6.69 13.66 16.41
N ALA A 202 -6.96 12.38 16.15
CA ALA A 202 -6.73 11.31 17.12
C ALA A 202 -5.22 11.13 17.41
N HIS A 203 -4.38 11.30 16.40
CA HIS A 203 -2.93 11.29 16.53
C HIS A 203 -2.42 12.47 17.38
N ALA A 204 -2.91 13.69 17.13
CA ALA A 204 -2.58 14.85 17.96
C ALA A 204 -3.04 14.66 19.41
N GLN A 205 -4.26 14.13 19.60
CA GLN A 205 -4.77 13.77 20.93
C GLN A 205 -3.85 12.75 21.63
N SER A 206 -3.23 11.80 20.93
CA SER A 206 -2.31 10.85 21.57
C SER A 206 -1.11 11.53 22.24
N TYR A 207 -0.61 12.65 21.69
CA TYR A 207 0.45 13.44 22.32
C TYR A 207 -0.05 14.29 23.50
N VAL A 208 -1.29 14.76 23.45
CA VAL A 208 -1.94 15.37 24.62
C VAL A 208 -2.09 14.33 25.73
N GLY A 209 -2.50 13.11 25.38
CA GLY A 209 -2.59 11.98 26.30
C GLY A 209 -1.24 11.60 26.89
N LEU A 210 -0.15 11.64 26.10
CA LEU A 210 1.21 11.42 26.59
C LEU A 210 1.60 12.40 27.71
N ILE A 211 1.33 13.70 27.52
CA ILE A 211 1.58 14.74 28.52
C ILE A 211 0.72 14.50 29.77
N GLY A 212 -0.58 14.24 29.58
CA GLY A 212 -1.51 14.00 30.69
C GLY A 212 -1.12 12.79 31.55
N LYS A 213 -0.78 11.66 30.90
CA LYS A 213 -0.38 10.42 31.61
C LYS A 213 0.92 10.60 32.38
N ALA A 214 1.85 11.40 31.87
CA ALA A 214 3.10 11.67 32.55
C ALA A 214 2.87 12.35 33.91
N ILE A 215 1.92 13.28 34.00
CA ILE A 215 1.67 14.08 35.21
C ILE A 215 0.62 13.44 36.13
N LEU A 216 -0.50 12.97 35.56
CA LEU A 216 -1.68 12.52 36.32
C LEU A 216 -1.73 11.00 36.51
N GLY A 217 -0.78 10.25 35.94
CA GLY A 217 -0.82 8.79 35.87
C GLY A 217 -1.75 8.26 34.79
N GLU A 218 -1.46 7.05 34.30
CA GLU A 218 -2.35 6.32 33.39
C GLU A 218 -3.54 5.74 34.18
N GLU A 219 -4.72 5.67 33.55
CA GLU A 219 -5.95 5.08 34.13
C GLU A 219 -6.55 5.80 35.37
N THR A 220 -6.12 7.02 35.67
CA THR A 220 -6.74 7.83 36.75
C THR A 220 -8.01 8.54 36.28
N THR A 221 -8.92 8.82 37.21
CA THR A 221 -10.12 9.65 36.97
C THR A 221 -9.76 11.07 36.58
N ASP A 222 -8.69 11.59 37.19
CA ASP A 222 -8.17 12.94 36.92
C ASP A 222 -7.62 13.03 35.51
N PHE A 223 -6.81 12.06 35.07
CA PHE A 223 -6.35 11.97 33.68
C PHE A 223 -7.53 11.91 32.72
N THR A 224 -8.53 11.07 32.99
CA THR A 224 -9.68 10.89 32.09
C THR A 224 -10.47 12.18 31.91
N SER A 225 -10.76 12.88 33.01
CA SER A 225 -11.49 14.16 33.01
C SER A 225 -10.68 15.27 32.33
N TRP A 226 -9.40 15.38 32.68
CA TRP A 226 -8.47 16.33 32.08
C TRP A 226 -8.30 16.09 30.57
N TYR A 227 -8.12 14.84 30.15
CA TYR A 227 -7.92 14.46 28.76
C TYR A 227 -9.16 14.79 27.91
N ARG A 228 -10.36 14.56 28.45
CA ARG A 228 -11.62 14.95 27.80
C ARG A 228 -11.70 16.46 27.62
N ALA A 229 -11.39 17.24 28.66
CA ALA A 229 -11.40 18.70 28.60
C ALA A 229 -10.38 19.25 27.60
N LYS A 230 -9.13 18.77 27.64
CA LYS A 230 -8.07 19.19 26.71
C LYS A 230 -8.30 18.73 25.27
N SER A 231 -8.91 17.57 25.07
CA SER A 231 -9.36 17.13 23.74
C SER A 231 -10.43 18.05 23.16
N HIS A 232 -11.40 18.46 23.99
CA HIS A 232 -12.41 19.43 23.58
C HIS A 232 -11.76 20.78 23.23
N GLN A 233 -10.88 21.28 24.10
CA GLN A 233 -10.15 22.52 23.87
C GLN A 233 -9.35 22.49 22.55
N LEU A 234 -8.56 21.44 22.32
CA LEU A 234 -7.78 21.25 21.09
C LEU A 234 -8.67 21.34 19.83
N LYS A 235 -9.89 20.79 19.89
CA LYS A 235 -10.81 20.76 18.75
C LYS A 235 -11.48 22.12 18.46
N HIS A 236 -11.66 22.95 19.49
CA HIS A 236 -12.55 24.10 19.44
C HIS A 236 -11.86 25.46 19.63
N GLU A 237 -10.62 25.49 20.10
CA GLU A 237 -9.87 26.73 20.36
C GLU A 237 -8.63 26.87 19.46
N PRO A 238 -8.13 28.11 19.25
CA PRO A 238 -6.88 28.32 18.52
C PRO A 238 -5.68 27.70 19.25
N PRO A 239 -4.72 27.10 18.52
CA PRO A 239 -3.67 26.28 19.12
C PRO A 239 -2.67 27.07 19.97
N LYS A 240 -2.55 28.39 19.79
CA LYS A 240 -1.57 29.21 20.53
C LYS A 240 -1.80 29.13 22.04
N HIS A 241 -3.03 29.38 22.49
CA HIS A 241 -3.37 29.38 23.92
C HIS A 241 -3.26 27.97 24.50
N PHE A 242 -3.83 26.99 23.79
CA PHE A 242 -3.76 25.57 24.15
C PHE A 242 -2.33 25.07 24.37
N LEU A 243 -1.39 25.41 23.48
CA LEU A 243 0.02 25.02 23.63
C LEU A 243 0.70 25.67 24.84
N SER A 244 0.40 26.94 25.12
CA SER A 244 0.92 27.63 26.31
C SER A 244 0.41 26.99 27.60
N GLU A 245 -0.87 26.64 27.66
CA GLU A 245 -1.44 25.93 28.81
C GLU A 245 -0.84 24.53 29.00
N LEU A 246 -0.67 23.77 27.90
CA LEU A 246 -0.01 22.47 27.98
C LEU A 246 1.45 22.58 28.45
N ALA A 247 2.16 23.63 28.03
CA ALA A 247 3.53 23.88 28.47
C ALA A 247 3.58 24.22 29.96
N TRP A 248 2.66 25.07 30.44
CA TRP A 248 2.52 25.39 31.86
C TRP A 248 2.18 24.14 32.69
N PHE A 249 1.20 23.34 32.24
CA PHE A 249 0.86 22.07 32.87
C PHE A 249 2.08 21.13 32.93
N GLY A 250 2.87 21.08 31.86
CA GLY A 250 4.12 20.34 31.76
C GLY A 250 5.18 20.65 32.83
N GLN A 251 5.13 21.82 33.46
CA GLN A 251 6.11 22.20 34.51
C GLN A 251 5.93 21.41 35.81
N GLN A 252 4.84 20.65 35.94
CA GLN A 252 4.59 19.78 37.10
C GLN A 252 5.38 18.46 37.04
N ALA A 253 6.22 18.26 36.03
CA ALA A 253 7.11 17.11 35.96
C ALA A 253 8.05 17.07 37.18
N GLN A 254 8.16 15.90 37.79
CA GLN A 254 9.00 15.63 38.96
C GLN A 254 10.15 14.65 38.64
N THR A 255 10.08 13.96 37.51
CA THR A 255 11.11 13.01 37.07
C THR A 255 11.58 13.29 35.64
N VAL A 256 12.80 12.85 35.33
CA VAL A 256 13.40 12.98 33.99
C VAL A 256 12.53 12.27 32.94
N GLU A 257 11.94 11.12 33.26
CA GLU A 257 11.05 10.39 32.36
C GLU A 257 9.79 11.19 32.02
N GLN A 258 9.20 11.87 33.01
CA GLN A 258 8.06 12.76 32.80
C GLN A 258 8.45 13.95 31.92
N GLU A 259 9.56 14.60 32.22
CA GLU A 259 10.10 15.72 31.44
C GLU A 259 10.32 15.32 29.97
N MET A 260 10.91 14.14 29.72
CA MET A 260 11.13 13.62 28.37
C MET A 260 9.81 13.36 27.62
N ALA A 261 8.81 12.76 28.28
CA ALA A 261 7.50 12.51 27.70
C ALA A 261 6.77 13.81 27.33
N ILE A 262 6.83 14.80 28.23
CA ILE A 262 6.23 16.12 28.05
C ILE A 262 6.94 16.89 26.93
N ALA A 263 8.27 16.94 26.95
CA ALA A 263 9.07 17.57 25.91
C ALA A 263 8.79 16.97 24.53
N ARG A 264 8.63 15.65 24.45
CA ARG A 264 8.25 14.96 23.22
C ARG A 264 6.88 15.41 22.70
N GLY A 265 5.87 15.44 23.56
CA GLY A 265 4.51 15.90 23.20
C GLY A 265 4.48 17.36 22.77
N LEU A 266 5.04 18.25 23.58
CA LEU A 266 5.09 19.69 23.30
C LEU A 266 5.89 20.00 22.04
N SER A 267 7.04 19.36 21.84
CA SER A 267 7.87 19.54 20.65
C SER A 267 7.13 19.11 19.38
N TYR A 268 6.44 17.97 19.44
CA TYR A 268 5.65 17.48 18.30
C TYR A 268 4.53 18.45 17.93
N LEU A 269 3.71 18.87 18.90
CA LEU A 269 2.54 19.73 18.69
C LEU A 269 2.96 21.16 18.30
N SER A 270 3.97 21.72 18.97
CA SER A 270 4.41 23.11 18.75
C SER A 270 5.02 23.32 17.37
N ARG A 271 5.84 22.37 16.88
CA ARG A 271 6.37 22.40 15.51
C ARG A 271 5.28 22.35 14.45
N ARG A 272 4.11 21.80 14.81
CA ARG A 272 2.96 21.60 13.93
C ARG A 272 1.81 22.55 14.25
N ARG A 273 2.06 23.66 14.95
CA ARG A 273 1.02 24.62 15.40
C ARG A 273 0.01 24.98 14.30
N LYS A 274 0.47 25.25 13.07
CA LYS A 274 -0.41 25.59 11.94
C LYS A 274 -1.27 24.41 11.45
N MET A 275 -0.79 23.18 11.65
CA MET A 275 -1.43 21.94 11.20
C MET A 275 -2.38 21.33 12.26
N ILE A 276 -2.51 21.95 13.43
CA ILE A 276 -3.42 21.53 14.51
C ILE A 276 -4.48 22.61 14.83
N ASP A 277 -4.71 23.56 13.92
CA ASP A 277 -5.78 24.57 14.08
C ASP A 277 -7.15 23.99 13.68
N TYR A 278 -7.62 23.04 14.49
CA TYR A 278 -8.86 22.31 14.23
C TYR A 278 -10.09 23.21 14.23
N ARG A 279 -10.07 24.31 15.00
CA ARG A 279 -11.12 25.33 14.96
C ARG A 279 -11.22 25.92 13.55
N HIS A 280 -10.10 26.36 12.97
CA HIS A 280 -10.07 26.88 11.61
C HIS A 280 -10.46 25.81 10.58
N PHE A 281 -9.89 24.61 10.65
CA PHE A 281 -10.19 23.53 9.71
C PHE A 281 -11.68 23.17 9.69
N ARG A 282 -12.33 23.10 10.86
CA ARG A 282 -13.77 22.85 10.94
C ARG A 282 -14.59 24.00 10.34
N ALA A 283 -14.18 25.25 10.57
CA ALA A 283 -14.85 26.41 9.96
C ALA A 283 -14.77 26.40 8.42
N CYS A 284 -13.66 25.90 7.85
CA CYS A 284 -13.50 25.73 6.40
C CYS A 284 -14.11 24.41 5.86
N GLY A 285 -14.71 23.59 6.73
CA GLY A 285 -15.26 22.29 6.34
C GLY A 285 -14.21 21.28 5.87
N TYR A 286 -13.00 21.33 6.43
CA TYR A 286 -11.93 20.39 6.13
C TYR A 286 -12.05 19.10 6.97
N PRO A 287 -11.68 17.95 6.40
CA PRO A 287 -11.52 16.73 7.18
C PRO A 287 -10.37 16.91 8.18
N ILE A 288 -10.56 16.41 9.40
CA ILE A 288 -9.56 16.46 10.49
C ILE A 288 -9.07 15.09 10.94
N GLY A 289 -9.62 14.02 10.35
CA GLY A 289 -9.30 12.64 10.68
C GLY A 289 -8.78 11.87 9.47
N SER A 290 -7.79 10.99 9.69
CA SER A 290 -7.15 10.14 8.68
C SER A 290 -7.92 8.84 8.41
N GLY A 291 -9.16 8.70 8.89
CA GLY A 291 -9.95 7.47 8.78
C GLY A 291 -10.10 6.90 7.36
N SER A 292 -9.92 7.72 6.31
CA SER A 292 -9.85 7.25 4.91
C SER A 292 -8.67 6.29 4.67
N VAL A 293 -7.47 6.63 5.16
CA VAL A 293 -6.28 5.76 4.98
C VAL A 293 -6.30 4.59 5.96
N GLU A 294 -6.81 4.76 7.18
CA GLU A 294 -7.01 3.63 8.11
C GLU A 294 -7.99 2.58 7.55
N SER A 295 -9.07 3.05 6.93
CA SER A 295 -10.02 2.18 6.21
C SER A 295 -9.36 1.52 5.01
N SER A 296 -8.53 2.26 4.26
CA SER A 296 -7.77 1.72 3.13
C SER A 296 -6.83 0.59 3.54
N HIS A 297 -6.18 0.69 4.71
CA HIS A 297 -5.35 -0.39 5.24
C HIS A 297 -6.15 -1.65 5.48
N LYS A 298 -7.33 -1.55 6.11
CA LYS A 298 -8.23 -2.69 6.34
C LYS A 298 -8.71 -3.30 5.02
N HIS A 299 -9.07 -2.44 4.08
CA HIS A 299 -9.73 -2.82 2.84
C HIS A 299 -8.78 -3.34 1.75
N VAL A 300 -7.63 -2.70 1.55
CA VAL A 300 -6.68 -3.03 0.47
C VAL A 300 -5.66 -4.05 0.97
N VAL A 301 -4.99 -3.73 2.08
CA VAL A 301 -3.81 -4.47 2.57
C VAL A 301 -4.23 -5.61 3.48
N HIS A 302 -4.94 -5.33 4.58
CA HIS A 302 -5.14 -6.31 5.64
C HIS A 302 -6.04 -7.44 5.22
N SER A 303 -7.08 -7.17 4.44
CA SER A 303 -8.02 -8.17 3.94
C SER A 303 -7.33 -9.35 3.23
N ARG A 304 -6.14 -9.13 2.64
CA ARG A 304 -5.42 -10.18 1.92
C ARG A 304 -4.02 -10.44 2.41
N LEU A 305 -3.27 -9.43 2.85
CA LEU A 305 -1.86 -9.55 3.24
C LEU A 305 -1.63 -9.59 4.75
N LYS A 306 -2.65 -9.30 5.58
CA LYS A 306 -2.52 -9.24 7.04
C LYS A 306 -3.71 -9.85 7.75
N GLN A 307 -3.80 -11.17 7.69
CA GLN A 307 -4.68 -11.99 8.53
C GLN A 307 -3.86 -12.94 9.41
N ALA A 308 -4.53 -13.70 10.29
CA ALA A 308 -3.88 -14.67 11.16
C ALA A 308 -2.98 -15.63 10.36
N GLY A 309 -1.72 -15.77 10.79
CA GLY A 309 -0.74 -16.68 10.20
C GLY A 309 -0.17 -16.30 8.83
N MET A 310 -0.64 -15.22 8.19
CA MET A 310 -0.19 -14.88 6.84
C MET A 310 1.26 -14.37 6.81
N ARG A 311 2.05 -14.95 5.89
CA ARG A 311 3.43 -14.57 5.57
C ARG A 311 3.61 -14.52 4.06
N TRP A 312 4.40 -13.56 3.58
CA TRP A 312 4.60 -13.33 2.15
C TRP A 312 6.07 -13.36 1.77
N ALA A 313 6.38 -13.99 0.64
CA ALA A 313 7.65 -13.75 -0.02
C ALA A 313 7.68 -12.31 -0.52
N GLU A 314 8.81 -11.62 -0.37
CA GLU A 314 8.93 -10.19 -0.65
C GLU A 314 8.54 -9.85 -2.11
N ASP A 315 9.08 -10.61 -3.07
CA ASP A 315 8.81 -10.44 -4.51
C ASP A 315 7.33 -10.59 -4.91
N HIS A 316 6.52 -11.15 -4.03
CA HIS A 316 5.10 -11.38 -4.26
C HIS A 316 4.20 -10.28 -3.65
N VAL A 317 4.73 -9.41 -2.79
CA VAL A 317 3.94 -8.41 -2.07
C VAL A 317 3.33 -7.40 -3.05
N ASP A 318 4.14 -6.73 -3.85
CA ASP A 318 3.66 -5.70 -4.78
C ASP A 318 2.84 -6.29 -5.94
N SER A 319 3.12 -7.54 -6.32
CA SER A 319 2.28 -8.29 -7.26
C SER A 319 0.85 -8.46 -6.72
N MET A 320 0.69 -8.71 -5.43
CA MET A 320 -0.62 -8.85 -4.81
C MET A 320 -1.28 -7.48 -4.59
N LEU A 321 -0.52 -6.49 -4.12
CA LEU A 321 -1.03 -5.15 -3.88
C LEU A 321 -1.56 -4.49 -5.17
N SER A 322 -0.90 -4.70 -6.31
CA SER A 322 -1.37 -4.19 -7.60
C SER A 322 -2.77 -4.70 -7.95
N LEU A 323 -3.02 -6.00 -7.80
CA LEU A 323 -4.33 -6.62 -8.00
C LEU A 323 -5.35 -6.15 -6.95
N ARG A 324 -4.93 -5.99 -5.69
CA ARG A 324 -5.79 -5.42 -4.63
C ARG A 324 -6.22 -4.00 -4.98
N ASN A 325 -5.33 -3.14 -5.47
CA ASN A 325 -5.68 -1.79 -5.89
C ASN A 325 -6.71 -1.79 -7.03
N LEU A 326 -6.57 -2.66 -8.04
CA LEU A 326 -7.60 -2.77 -9.10
C LEU A 326 -8.98 -3.15 -8.56
N ILE A 327 -9.03 -4.10 -7.63
CA ILE A 327 -10.29 -4.55 -7.02
C ILE A 327 -10.89 -3.45 -6.15
N CYS A 328 -10.10 -2.84 -5.27
CA CYS A 328 -10.56 -1.87 -4.28
C CYS A 328 -10.87 -0.49 -4.88
N ASN A 329 -10.37 -0.21 -6.09
CA ASN A 329 -10.69 1.01 -6.83
C ASN A 329 -11.81 0.78 -7.87
N ASP A 330 -12.45 -0.41 -7.89
CA ASP A 330 -13.46 -0.79 -8.88
C ASP A 330 -12.98 -0.71 -10.35
N ARG A 331 -11.68 -0.96 -10.58
CA ARG A 331 -11.01 -0.87 -11.89
C ARG A 331 -10.53 -2.23 -12.42
N TRP A 332 -11.13 -3.31 -11.93
CA TRP A 332 -10.75 -4.66 -12.35
C TRP A 332 -10.86 -4.86 -13.86
N ALA A 333 -11.97 -4.47 -14.49
CA ALA A 333 -12.20 -4.70 -15.91
C ALA A 333 -11.14 -4.00 -16.78
N GLU A 334 -10.91 -2.71 -16.53
CA GLU A 334 -9.90 -1.91 -17.24
C GLU A 334 -8.48 -2.47 -17.02
N GLY A 335 -8.07 -2.67 -15.77
CA GLY A 335 -6.73 -3.14 -15.45
C GLY A 335 -6.47 -4.57 -15.94
N TRP A 336 -7.48 -5.44 -15.90
CA TRP A 336 -7.36 -6.80 -16.42
C TRP A 336 -7.17 -6.82 -17.93
N GLN A 337 -7.88 -5.98 -18.67
CA GLN A 337 -7.69 -5.84 -20.13
C GLN A 337 -6.26 -5.41 -20.47
N GLN A 338 -5.70 -4.47 -19.71
CA GLN A 338 -4.30 -4.03 -19.88
C GLN A 338 -3.32 -5.17 -19.59
N VAL A 339 -3.53 -5.91 -18.50
CA VAL A 339 -2.72 -7.11 -18.15
C VAL A 339 -2.78 -8.16 -19.25
N GLN A 340 -3.97 -8.44 -19.80
CA GLN A 340 -4.12 -9.40 -20.89
C GLN A 340 -3.38 -8.95 -22.15
N THR A 341 -3.46 -7.67 -22.51
CA THR A 341 -2.77 -7.08 -23.66
C THR A 341 -1.27 -7.18 -23.50
N PHE A 342 -0.74 -6.72 -22.36
CA PHE A 342 0.68 -6.85 -22.03
C PHE A 342 1.16 -8.30 -22.10
N ARG A 343 0.39 -9.25 -21.54
CA ARG A 343 0.76 -10.68 -21.60
C ARG A 343 0.69 -11.27 -23.01
N ARG A 344 -0.20 -10.78 -23.88
CA ARG A 344 -0.23 -11.17 -25.31
C ARG A 344 1.04 -10.68 -26.01
N GLU A 345 1.38 -9.41 -25.86
CA GLU A 345 2.58 -8.81 -26.44
C GLU A 345 3.86 -9.51 -25.96
N GLN A 346 3.98 -9.79 -24.66
CA GLN A 346 5.11 -10.54 -24.10
C GLN A 346 5.24 -11.95 -24.69
N ARG A 347 4.13 -12.64 -24.96
CA ARG A 347 4.15 -13.95 -25.63
C ARG A 347 4.56 -13.82 -27.09
N TRP A 348 4.02 -12.82 -27.79
CA TRP A 348 4.37 -12.53 -29.18
C TRP A 348 5.86 -12.23 -29.31
N MET A 349 6.43 -11.34 -28.48
CA MET A 349 7.86 -11.01 -28.49
C MET A 349 8.75 -12.23 -28.23
N ARG A 350 8.43 -13.03 -27.20
CA ARG A 350 9.20 -14.25 -26.89
C ARG A 350 9.19 -15.28 -28.03
N ARG A 351 8.09 -15.36 -28.79
CA ARG A 351 8.00 -16.23 -29.96
C ARG A 351 8.88 -15.72 -31.10
N HIS A 352 8.82 -14.43 -31.41
CA HIS A 352 9.62 -13.83 -32.48
C HIS A 352 11.13 -13.99 -32.20
N ILE A 353 11.56 -13.73 -30.96
CA ILE A 353 12.96 -13.93 -30.54
C ILE A 353 13.39 -15.40 -30.70
N ARG A 354 12.51 -16.37 -30.39
CA ARG A 354 12.81 -17.79 -30.55
C ARG A 354 12.88 -18.22 -32.02
N GLN A 355 12.06 -17.63 -32.88
CA GLN A 355 12.07 -17.90 -34.32
C GLN A 355 13.27 -17.24 -35.03
N SER A 356 13.79 -16.13 -34.48
CA SER A 356 15.00 -15.45 -34.98
C SER A 356 16.32 -16.07 -34.49
N TRP A 357 16.29 -17.12 -33.66
CA TRP A 357 17.52 -17.78 -33.21
C TRP A 357 18.06 -18.67 -34.34
N PRO A 358 19.32 -18.50 -34.80
CA PRO A 358 19.87 -19.41 -35.78
C PRO A 358 19.87 -20.82 -35.22
N VAL A 359 19.34 -21.76 -36.01
CA VAL A 359 19.48 -23.20 -35.71
C VAL A 359 20.97 -23.49 -35.75
N LEU A 360 21.59 -23.67 -34.59
CA LEU A 360 22.96 -24.16 -34.55
C LEU A 360 22.98 -25.52 -35.26
N PRO A 361 23.93 -25.77 -36.18
CA PRO A 361 24.08 -27.09 -36.76
C PRO A 361 24.28 -28.11 -35.61
N PRO A 362 23.81 -29.35 -35.77
CA PRO A 362 23.97 -30.36 -34.74
C PRO A 362 25.44 -30.44 -34.35
N ILE A 363 25.71 -30.25 -33.06
CA ILE A 363 27.03 -30.48 -32.49
C ILE A 363 27.30 -31.97 -32.64
N PHE A 364 28.15 -32.34 -33.59
CA PHE A 364 28.75 -33.67 -33.58
C PHE A 364 29.59 -33.75 -32.32
N LEU A 365 29.20 -34.62 -31.38
CA LEU A 365 30.03 -34.98 -30.26
C LEU A 365 31.29 -35.63 -30.83
N ASP A 366 32.40 -34.91 -30.76
CA ASP A 366 33.73 -35.48 -30.94
C ASP A 366 33.98 -36.46 -29.78
N PRO A 367 34.04 -37.78 -30.03
CA PRO A 367 34.15 -38.79 -28.98
C PRO A 367 35.47 -38.69 -28.19
N ASP A 368 36.46 -37.94 -28.66
CA ASP A 368 37.76 -37.80 -27.98
C ASP A 368 37.82 -36.63 -26.98
N ARG A 369 36.72 -35.88 -26.78
CA ARG A 369 36.70 -34.70 -25.91
C ARG A 369 36.56 -35.00 -24.40
N GLU A 370 36.41 -36.26 -24.01
CA GLU A 370 36.33 -36.66 -22.59
C GLU A 370 37.68 -36.61 -21.84
N ALA A 371 38.82 -36.42 -22.52
CA ALA A 371 40.12 -36.61 -21.87
C ALA A 371 40.74 -35.38 -21.16
N ARG A 372 40.12 -34.19 -21.14
CA ARG A 372 40.71 -33.02 -20.42
C ARG A 372 39.68 -32.11 -19.78
N LEU A 373 39.19 -32.48 -18.60
CA LEU A 373 38.62 -31.52 -17.66
C LEU A 373 39.75 -30.96 -16.78
N PRO A 374 39.96 -29.63 -16.70
CA PRO A 374 40.86 -29.05 -15.71
C PRO A 374 40.27 -29.20 -14.30
N ALA A 375 41.15 -29.46 -13.32
CA ALA A 375 40.81 -29.70 -11.93
C ALA A 375 40.02 -28.56 -11.30
N THR A 376 39.02 -28.93 -10.48
CA THR A 376 38.15 -28.06 -9.70
C THR A 376 38.96 -27.14 -8.77
N PRO A 377 38.69 -25.82 -8.72
CA PRO A 377 39.29 -24.96 -7.70
C PRO A 377 38.68 -25.25 -6.32
N LEU A 378 39.52 -25.21 -5.28
CA LEU A 378 39.13 -25.35 -3.88
C LEU A 378 38.13 -24.25 -3.46
N PRO A 379 37.23 -24.54 -2.50
CA PRO A 379 36.24 -23.58 -2.02
C PRO A 379 36.91 -22.42 -1.27
N SER A 380 36.46 -21.19 -1.56
CA SER A 380 36.83 -19.99 -0.79
C SER A 380 36.17 -19.99 0.59
N PRO A 381 36.81 -19.40 1.62
CA PRO A 381 36.28 -19.40 2.98
C PRO A 381 34.98 -18.61 3.08
N ALA A 382 34.04 -19.16 3.84
CA ALA A 382 32.71 -18.63 4.05
C ALA A 382 32.74 -17.19 4.58
N ALA A 383 32.00 -16.30 3.91
CA ALA A 383 31.70 -14.99 4.44
C ALA A 383 30.88 -15.15 5.72
N ASP A 384 31.28 -14.43 6.77
CA ASP A 384 30.62 -14.36 8.07
C ASP A 384 29.20 -13.78 7.92
N THR A 385 28.21 -14.66 7.75
CA THR A 385 26.79 -14.31 7.78
C THR A 385 26.24 -14.56 9.16
N THR A 386 26.60 -13.71 10.13
CA THR A 386 25.84 -13.65 11.37
C THR A 386 24.40 -13.19 11.04
N PRO A 387 23.37 -14.01 11.32
CA PRO A 387 21.99 -13.65 11.00
C PRO A 387 21.59 -12.43 11.83
N ARG A 388 21.36 -11.30 11.17
CA ARG A 388 20.72 -10.14 11.80
C ARG A 388 19.35 -10.59 12.30
N LYS A 389 19.12 -10.42 13.61
CA LYS A 389 17.82 -10.76 14.23
C LYS A 389 16.69 -10.05 13.47
N PRO A 390 15.62 -10.76 13.08
CA PRO A 390 14.48 -10.15 12.39
C PRO A 390 13.91 -9.01 13.24
N TRP A 391 13.92 -7.80 12.69
CA TRP A 391 13.41 -6.65 13.42
C TRP A 391 11.88 -6.69 13.46
N ARG A 392 11.31 -6.57 14.66
CA ARG A 392 9.87 -6.51 14.93
C ARG A 392 9.54 -5.17 15.59
N PRO A 393 8.49 -4.45 15.16
CA PRO A 393 8.04 -3.25 15.87
C PRO A 393 7.70 -3.57 17.33
N PRO A 394 8.22 -2.80 18.31
CA PRO A 394 8.08 -3.09 19.74
C PRO A 394 6.61 -3.03 20.19
N ALA A 395 6.30 -3.65 21.33
CA ALA A 395 4.92 -3.77 21.83
C ALA A 395 4.24 -2.41 22.06
N ASN A 396 5.01 -1.39 22.41
CA ASN A 396 4.58 -0.02 22.67
C ASN A 396 4.50 0.86 21.41
N HIS A 397 4.77 0.31 20.23
CA HIS A 397 4.67 1.04 18.96
C HIS A 397 3.22 1.55 18.77
N PRO A 398 2.99 2.83 18.38
CA PRO A 398 1.66 3.46 18.34
C PRO A 398 0.57 2.64 17.63
N TRP A 399 0.97 1.84 16.65
CA TRP A 399 0.11 0.98 15.82
C TRP A 399 -0.35 -0.34 16.47
N ARG A 400 0.18 -0.70 17.65
CA ARG A 400 -0.27 -1.89 18.42
C ARG A 400 -1.31 -1.56 19.50
N ARG A 401 -1.60 -0.28 19.73
CA ARG A 401 -2.61 0.15 20.70
C ARG A 401 -4.01 0.06 20.07
N PRO A 402 -5.00 -0.60 20.71
CA PRO A 402 -6.39 -0.43 20.33
C PRO A 402 -6.77 1.04 20.55
N TRP A 403 -7.16 1.74 19.48
CA TRP A 403 -7.49 3.17 19.51
C TRP A 403 -8.86 3.49 20.15
N LEU A 404 -9.43 2.53 20.90
CA LEU A 404 -10.69 2.70 21.59
C LEU A 404 -10.53 2.18 23.02
N PRO A 405 -10.89 2.98 24.06
CA PRO A 405 -11.32 2.37 25.30
C PRO A 405 -12.53 1.49 24.98
N SER A 406 -12.54 0.28 25.53
CA SER A 406 -13.73 -0.57 25.52
C SER A 406 -14.92 0.26 25.97
N ARG A 407 -15.97 0.31 25.15
CA ARG A 407 -17.26 0.84 25.58
C ARG A 407 -17.78 -0.10 26.67
N SER A 408 -17.70 0.34 27.93
CA SER A 408 -18.66 -0.04 28.96
C SER A 408 -19.87 0.90 28.88
#